data_AF-H0GZB5-F1
#
_entry.id   AF-H0GZB5-F1
#
_cell.length_a   1.000
_cell.length_b   1.000
_cell.length_c   1.000
_cell.angle_alpha   90.00
_cell.angle_beta   90.00
_cell.angle_gamma   90.00
#
_symmetry.space_group_name_H-M   'P 1'
#
loop_
_entity.id
_entity.type
_entity.pdbx_description
1 polymer ?
#
loop_
_entity_poly.entity_id
_entity_poly.type
_entity_poly.pdbx_seq_one_letter_code
_entity_poly.pdbx_strand_id
1 'polypeptide(L)'
;MPVRETEREVVLTHPTDDTTNVHILKYGATVYSWKLKSEEQLWLSTAAKLDGSKPVRGGIPLVFPVFGKNETDEYLSKLPQHGLARNSTWEFLGQTKENPPTAQFGLKPEISNPELIKLWPMDFLLILTVELGPDYLKTAIEVENTSCSKELKFNWLFHTYFRIEDIEGTMVSNLAGMKVYDQLLKESYVDKHPVVTFNEETDVIYQNVSPERAIQIVDKGVQIHTLKRYNLPDTVVLESVG
;
A
#
# COMPACT_ATOMS: atom_id res chain seq x y z
N MET A 1 13.75 -16.66 15.67
CA MET A 1 12.98 -15.56 16.29
C MET A 1 11.98 -15.08 15.24
N PRO A 2 10.68 -15.02 15.56
CA PRO A 2 9.63 -14.69 14.58
C PRO A 2 9.73 -13.25 14.04
N VAL A 3 10.45 -12.37 14.74
CA VAL A 3 10.75 -11.01 14.31
C VAL A 3 12.26 -10.81 14.36
N ARG A 4 12.84 -10.31 13.27
CA ARG A 4 14.25 -9.94 13.18
C ARG A 4 14.36 -8.51 12.69
N GLU A 5 14.95 -7.65 13.50
CA GLU A 5 15.31 -6.29 13.11
C GLU A 5 16.77 -6.24 12.61
N THR A 6 16.99 -5.44 11.58
CA THR A 6 18.32 -5.04 11.10
C THR A 6 18.41 -3.51 11.04
N GLU A 7 19.54 -2.98 10.58
CA GLU A 7 19.71 -1.54 10.37
C GLU A 7 18.63 -0.96 9.43
N ARG A 8 18.28 -1.67 8.36
CA ARG A 8 17.43 -1.14 7.28
C ARG A 8 16.00 -1.66 7.29
N GLU A 9 15.75 -2.81 7.90
CA GLU A 9 14.48 -3.52 7.75
C GLU A 9 14.11 -4.34 8.98
N VAL A 10 12.85 -4.79 8.98
CA VAL A 10 12.33 -5.80 9.88
C VAL A 10 11.79 -6.94 9.04
N VAL A 11 12.09 -8.17 9.43
CA VAL A 11 11.59 -9.40 8.81
C VAL A 11 10.69 -10.11 9.82
N LEU A 12 9.47 -10.42 9.41
CA LEU A 12 8.58 -11.30 10.16
C LEU A 12 8.57 -12.68 9.50
N THR A 13 8.66 -13.73 10.29
CA THR A 13 8.64 -15.13 9.83
C THR A 13 7.62 -15.91 10.63
N HIS A 14 6.71 -16.60 9.96
CA HIS A 14 5.62 -17.30 10.64
C HIS A 14 6.17 -18.48 11.48
N PRO A 15 5.77 -18.65 12.77
CA PRO A 15 6.40 -19.64 13.65
C PRO A 15 6.18 -21.10 13.24
N THR A 16 5.12 -21.38 12.47
CA THR A 16 4.78 -22.75 12.03
C THR A 16 5.31 -23.09 10.64
N ASP A 17 5.82 -22.11 9.90
CA ASP A 17 6.36 -22.27 8.54
C ASP A 17 7.29 -21.10 8.24
N ASP A 18 8.60 -21.34 8.34
CA ASP A 18 9.62 -20.31 8.16
C ASP A 18 9.75 -19.84 6.70
N THR A 19 9.16 -20.58 5.77
CA THR A 19 9.07 -20.20 4.36
C THR A 19 7.96 -19.18 4.10
N THR A 20 7.09 -18.92 5.09
CA THR A 20 6.15 -17.80 5.10
C THR A 20 6.74 -16.62 5.85
N ASN A 21 7.05 -15.53 5.14
CA ASN A 21 7.72 -14.36 5.70
C ASN A 21 7.31 -13.06 4.99
N VAL A 22 7.52 -11.93 5.66
CA VAL A 22 7.35 -10.59 5.09
C VAL A 22 8.53 -9.70 5.46
N HIS A 23 9.03 -8.95 4.47
CA HIS A 23 10.12 -8.00 4.65
C HIS A 23 9.59 -6.57 4.58
N ILE A 24 9.90 -5.77 5.60
CA ILE A 24 9.47 -4.37 5.73
C ILE A 24 10.70 -3.48 5.83
N LEU A 25 10.90 -2.65 4.82
CA LEU A 25 11.95 -1.63 4.83
C LEU A 25 11.54 -0.50 5.79
N LYS A 26 12.43 -0.07 6.69
CA LYS A 26 12.18 1.08 7.57
C LYS A 26 11.93 2.35 6.76
N TYR A 27 12.60 2.50 5.62
CA TYR A 27 12.28 3.55 4.66
C TYR A 27 10.88 3.33 4.05
N GLY A 28 10.00 4.28 4.30
CA GLY A 28 8.59 4.28 3.90
C GLY A 28 7.71 3.29 4.66
N ALA A 29 8.23 2.59 5.68
CA ALA A 29 7.63 1.37 6.23
C ALA A 29 7.14 0.42 5.11
N THR A 30 7.95 0.32 4.05
CA THR A 30 7.54 -0.29 2.79
C THR A 30 7.65 -1.81 2.92
N VAL A 31 6.52 -2.52 2.89
CA VAL A 31 6.53 -3.96 2.64
C VAL A 31 7.02 -4.18 1.21
N TYR A 32 8.14 -4.88 1.03
CA TYR A 32 8.72 -5.05 -0.32
C TYR A 32 8.80 -6.51 -0.76
N SER A 33 8.53 -7.46 0.13
CA SER A 33 8.39 -8.89 -0.17
C SER A 33 7.41 -9.52 0.81
N TRP A 34 6.52 -10.37 0.32
CA TRP A 34 5.67 -11.24 1.12
C TRP A 34 5.69 -12.62 0.48
N LYS A 35 6.34 -13.56 1.17
CA LYS A 35 6.35 -14.96 0.78
C LYS A 35 5.30 -15.75 1.53
N LEU A 36 4.50 -16.50 0.80
CA LEU A 36 3.58 -17.49 1.34
C LEU A 36 4.09 -18.87 0.92
N LYS A 37 4.58 -19.66 1.89
CA LYS A 37 5.15 -20.99 1.64
C LYS A 37 6.24 -21.00 0.55
N SER A 38 7.21 -20.08 0.64
CA SER A 38 8.26 -19.78 -0.35
C SER A 38 7.84 -19.01 -1.60
N GLU A 39 6.55 -18.93 -1.94
CA GLU A 39 6.08 -18.24 -3.14
C GLU A 39 5.93 -16.74 -2.90
N GLU A 40 6.52 -15.92 -3.77
CA GLU A 40 6.42 -14.46 -3.68
C GLU A 40 5.06 -13.99 -4.18
N GLN A 41 4.38 -13.20 -3.34
CA GLN A 41 3.04 -12.68 -3.58
C GLN A 41 3.04 -11.23 -4.12
N LEU A 42 4.12 -10.48 -3.91
CA LEU A 42 4.22 -9.08 -4.30
C LEU A 42 5.22 -8.88 -5.44
N TRP A 43 4.88 -8.00 -6.38
CA TRP A 43 5.79 -7.63 -7.45
C TRP A 43 6.77 -6.56 -6.95
N LEU A 44 8.05 -6.73 -7.25
CA LEU A 44 9.11 -5.77 -6.98
C LEU A 44 9.97 -5.61 -8.23
N SER A 45 10.20 -4.37 -8.65
CA SER A 45 11.11 -4.09 -9.76
C SER A 45 12.52 -4.56 -9.40
N THR A 46 13.21 -5.22 -10.35
CA THR A 46 14.63 -5.58 -10.18
C THR A 46 15.55 -4.37 -10.06
N ALA A 47 15.09 -3.19 -10.50
CA ALA A 47 15.78 -1.91 -10.36
C ALA A 47 15.26 -1.06 -9.17
N ALA A 48 14.41 -1.63 -8.31
CA ALA A 48 13.89 -0.94 -7.14
C ALA A 48 15.03 -0.47 -6.23
N LYS A 49 14.90 0.76 -5.72
CA LYS A 49 15.84 1.31 -4.73
C LYS A 49 15.36 0.95 -3.34
N LEU A 50 16.15 0.15 -2.63
CA LEU A 50 15.92 -0.26 -1.24
C LEU A 50 16.91 0.44 -0.27
N ASP A 51 17.57 1.50 -0.74
CA ASP A 51 18.61 2.25 -0.03
C ASP A 51 18.09 3.57 0.57
N GLY A 52 16.80 3.88 0.40
CA GLY A 52 16.19 5.12 0.86
C GLY A 52 16.43 6.34 -0.03
N SER A 53 17.07 6.17 -1.20
CA SER A 53 17.32 7.29 -2.13
C SER A 53 16.06 7.83 -2.82
N LYS A 54 15.04 6.99 -2.99
CA LYS A 54 13.72 7.32 -3.55
C LYS A 54 12.69 6.25 -3.17
N PRO A 55 11.38 6.50 -3.32
CA PRO A 55 10.34 5.51 -3.07
C PRO A 55 10.58 4.19 -3.82
N VAL A 56 10.28 3.09 -3.16
CA VAL A 56 10.39 1.73 -3.69
C VAL A 56 9.43 1.54 -4.87
N ARG A 57 9.90 0.96 -5.97
CA ARG A 57 9.08 0.59 -7.13
C ARG A 57 8.63 -0.87 -7.00
N GLY A 58 7.45 -1.06 -6.42
CA GLY A 58 6.89 -2.38 -6.09
C GLY A 58 6.63 -2.54 -4.59
N GLY A 59 6.16 -3.72 -4.18
CA GLY A 59 5.74 -3.99 -2.81
C GLY A 59 4.44 -3.27 -2.45
N ILE A 60 4.42 -2.59 -1.29
CA ILE A 60 3.28 -1.81 -0.80
C ILE A 60 3.75 -0.41 -0.34
N PRO A 61 4.07 0.52 -1.26
CA PRO A 61 4.33 1.90 -0.89
C PRO A 61 3.13 2.56 -0.20
N LEU A 62 3.40 3.33 0.84
CA LEU A 62 2.38 4.04 1.62
C LEU A 62 2.14 5.45 1.07
N VAL A 63 0.89 5.73 0.71
CA VAL A 63 0.48 7.02 0.14
C VAL A 63 -0.23 7.85 1.21
N PHE A 64 0.40 8.94 1.60
CA PHE A 64 -0.09 9.92 2.58
C PHE A 64 0.74 11.21 2.49
N PRO A 65 0.15 12.41 2.65
CA PRO A 65 -1.25 12.72 2.92
C PRO A 65 -2.08 12.99 1.65
N VAL A 66 -1.54 12.79 0.46
CA VAL A 66 -2.20 13.10 -0.81
C VAL A 66 -2.04 11.95 -1.78
N PHE A 67 -3.14 11.50 -2.40
CA PHE A 67 -3.09 10.59 -3.54
C PHE A 67 -2.95 11.39 -4.85
N GLY A 68 -2.18 10.87 -5.80
CA GLY A 68 -1.84 11.60 -7.02
C GLY A 68 -1.09 12.91 -6.73
N LYS A 69 -1.18 13.85 -7.66
CA LYS A 69 -0.73 15.23 -7.49
C LYS A 69 -1.95 16.10 -7.21
N ASN A 70 -1.91 16.90 -6.15
CA ASN A 70 -2.96 17.88 -5.88
C ASN A 70 -2.64 19.22 -6.56
N GLU A 71 -3.66 19.89 -7.07
CA GLU A 71 -3.54 21.20 -7.75
C GLU A 71 -4.43 22.28 -7.12
N THR A 72 -5.23 21.95 -6.11
CA THR A 72 -6.32 22.79 -5.61
C THR A 72 -6.14 23.26 -4.17
N ASP A 73 -5.32 22.58 -3.37
CA ASP A 73 -5.09 22.86 -1.95
C ASP A 73 -3.73 23.54 -1.74
N GLU A 74 -3.70 24.61 -0.94
CA GLU A 74 -2.52 25.45 -0.76
C GLU A 74 -1.27 24.69 -0.28
N TYR A 75 -1.45 23.69 0.59
CA TYR A 75 -0.33 22.95 1.18
C TYR A 75 -0.14 21.60 0.50
N LEU A 76 -1.22 20.85 0.22
CA LEU A 76 -1.09 19.54 -0.42
C LEU A 76 -0.53 19.65 -1.86
N SER A 77 -0.80 20.75 -2.58
CA SER A 77 -0.26 20.95 -3.93
C SER A 77 1.26 21.14 -3.98
N LYS A 78 1.90 21.48 -2.85
CA LYS A 78 3.37 21.62 -2.75
C LYS A 78 4.08 20.28 -2.64
N LEU A 79 3.39 19.22 -2.19
CA LEU A 79 3.97 17.88 -2.08
C LEU A 79 4.14 17.21 -3.45
N PRO A 80 5.13 16.31 -3.62
CA PRO A 80 5.24 15.48 -4.81
C PRO A 80 4.04 14.52 -4.91
N GLN A 81 3.91 13.89 -6.08
CA GLN A 81 2.88 12.87 -6.29
C GLN A 81 2.98 11.77 -5.21
N HIS A 82 1.83 11.45 -4.61
CA HIS A 82 1.65 10.48 -3.53
C HIS A 82 2.26 10.86 -2.16
N GLY A 83 2.56 12.13 -1.95
CA GLY A 83 2.89 12.67 -0.63
C GLY A 83 4.27 12.26 -0.11
N LEU A 84 4.38 12.09 1.21
CA LEU A 84 5.66 12.03 1.93
C LEU A 84 5.90 10.75 2.74
N ALA A 85 4.88 9.93 3.01
CA ALA A 85 5.02 8.73 3.85
C ALA A 85 6.05 7.75 3.28
N ARG A 86 5.96 7.42 1.98
CA ARG A 86 6.93 6.59 1.24
C ARG A 86 8.31 7.23 1.00
N ASN A 87 8.48 8.50 1.38
CA ASN A 87 9.73 9.26 1.20
C ASN A 87 10.49 9.48 2.53
N SER A 88 9.97 8.93 3.63
CA SER A 88 10.45 9.17 4.99
C SER A 88 10.87 7.84 5.64
N THR A 89 11.87 7.85 6.51
CA THR A 89 12.21 6.68 7.32
C THR A 89 11.30 6.62 8.54
N TRP A 90 10.62 5.49 8.71
CA TRP A 90 9.74 5.23 9.85
C TRP A 90 10.54 4.62 10.99
N GLU A 91 10.10 4.91 12.23
CA GLU A 91 10.64 4.31 13.43
C GLU A 91 10.04 2.91 13.61
N PHE A 92 10.86 1.90 13.89
CA PHE A 92 10.35 0.60 14.32
C PHE A 92 9.98 0.67 15.81
N LEU A 93 8.68 0.54 16.11
CA LEU A 93 8.15 0.68 17.47
C LEU A 93 8.21 -0.64 18.27
N GLY A 94 8.55 -1.75 17.60
CA GLY A 94 8.72 -3.05 18.23
C GLY A 94 7.71 -4.09 17.76
N GLN A 95 7.90 -5.32 18.26
CA GLN A 95 6.95 -6.41 18.12
C GLN A 95 5.81 -6.27 19.15
N THR A 96 4.59 -6.59 18.76
CA THR A 96 3.41 -6.57 19.66
C THR A 96 2.83 -7.96 19.91
N LYS A 97 3.09 -8.93 19.02
CA LYS A 97 2.70 -10.35 19.16
C LYS A 97 3.72 -11.27 18.51
N GLU A 98 3.90 -12.46 19.09
CA GLU A 98 4.74 -13.52 18.50
C GLU A 98 4.00 -14.41 17.49
N ASN A 99 2.69 -14.67 17.69
CA ASN A 99 1.90 -15.52 16.81
C ASN A 99 0.41 -15.05 16.74
N PRO A 100 -0.08 -14.60 15.57
CA PRO A 100 0.69 -14.30 14.36
C PRO A 100 1.74 -13.20 14.63
N PRO A 101 2.97 -13.29 14.07
CA PRO A 101 3.98 -12.25 14.21
C PRO A 101 3.42 -10.88 13.84
N THR A 102 3.52 -9.92 14.76
CA THR A 102 2.98 -8.57 14.58
C THR A 102 3.99 -7.52 15.00
N ALA A 103 4.20 -6.51 14.16
CA ALA A 103 5.14 -5.42 14.37
C ALA A 103 4.50 -4.06 14.08
N GLN A 104 4.99 -3.00 14.74
CA GLN A 104 4.53 -1.64 14.54
C GLN A 104 5.63 -0.69 14.06
N PHE A 105 5.23 0.29 13.24
CA PHE A 105 6.08 1.37 12.76
C PHE A 105 5.41 2.72 12.96
N GLY A 106 6.19 3.73 13.35
CA GLY A 106 5.73 5.08 13.64
C GLY A 106 6.26 6.13 12.66
N LEU A 107 5.43 7.11 12.31
CA LEU A 107 5.87 8.33 11.62
C LEU A 107 5.20 9.56 12.23
N LYS A 108 6.02 10.59 12.46
CA LYS A 108 5.60 11.92 12.91
C LYS A 108 6.48 13.00 12.27
N PRO A 109 6.07 14.27 12.24
CA PRO A 109 6.81 15.34 11.57
C PRO A 109 8.31 15.39 11.91
N GLU A 110 8.69 15.16 13.17
CA GLU A 110 10.06 15.32 13.65
C GLU A 110 11.06 14.31 13.07
N ILE A 111 10.57 13.15 12.63
CA ILE A 111 11.38 12.08 12.03
C ILE A 111 11.08 11.88 10.53
N SER A 112 10.19 12.71 9.97
CA SER A 112 9.81 12.65 8.56
C SER A 112 10.85 13.29 7.64
N ASN A 113 10.68 13.13 6.32
CA ASN A 113 11.51 13.80 5.33
C ASN A 113 11.54 15.33 5.57
N PRO A 114 12.72 15.92 5.90
CA PRO A 114 12.81 17.32 6.31
C PRO A 114 12.43 18.34 5.22
N GLU A 115 12.62 17.99 3.95
CA GLU A 115 12.26 18.88 2.84
C GLU A 115 10.74 18.87 2.63
N LEU A 116 10.12 17.68 2.65
CA LEU A 116 8.69 17.54 2.41
C LEU A 116 7.84 18.05 3.58
N ILE A 117 8.29 17.86 4.82
CA ILE A 117 7.56 18.37 6.00
C ILE A 117 7.54 19.90 6.06
N LYS A 118 8.58 20.57 5.52
CA LYS A 118 8.57 22.04 5.37
C LYS A 118 7.51 22.52 4.38
N LEU A 119 7.20 21.73 3.36
CA LEU A 119 6.18 22.05 2.36
C LEU A 119 4.76 21.81 2.89
N TRP A 120 4.60 20.81 3.76
CA TRP A 120 3.34 20.45 4.39
C TRP A 120 3.48 20.37 5.93
N PRO A 121 3.48 21.53 6.62
CA PRO A 121 3.77 21.61 8.06
C PRO A 121 2.51 21.35 8.91
N MET A 122 1.95 20.14 8.78
CA MET A 122 0.81 19.67 9.57
C MET A 122 1.27 18.64 10.62
N ASP A 123 0.64 18.67 11.79
CA ASP A 123 0.93 17.71 12.86
C ASP A 123 0.15 16.41 12.64
N PHE A 124 0.81 15.28 12.83
CA PHE A 124 0.20 13.96 12.73
C PHE A 124 1.01 12.92 13.51
N LEU A 125 0.38 11.80 13.84
CA LEU A 125 1.05 10.55 14.20
C LEU A 125 0.46 9.42 13.36
N LEU A 126 1.33 8.69 12.65
CA LEU A 126 0.98 7.48 11.92
C LEU A 126 1.50 6.26 12.67
N ILE A 127 0.66 5.25 12.83
CA ILE A 127 1.07 3.94 13.32
C ILE A 127 0.65 2.89 12.29
N LEU A 128 1.63 2.29 11.63
CA LEU A 128 1.42 1.12 10.78
C LEU A 128 1.58 -0.14 11.63
N THR A 129 0.60 -1.03 11.60
CA THR A 129 0.68 -2.37 12.17
C THR A 129 0.72 -3.41 11.05
N VAL A 130 1.75 -4.25 11.04
CA VAL A 130 1.92 -5.35 10.07
C VAL A 130 1.79 -6.68 10.82
N GLU A 131 0.87 -7.53 10.38
CA GLU A 131 0.59 -8.85 10.96
C GLU A 131 0.70 -9.92 9.87
N LEU A 132 1.56 -10.91 10.10
CA LEU A 132 1.77 -12.04 9.19
C LEU A 132 1.00 -13.26 9.71
N GLY A 133 -0.11 -13.59 9.07
CA GLY A 133 -0.85 -14.83 9.31
C GLY A 133 -0.22 -16.04 8.61
N PRO A 134 -0.77 -17.24 8.80
CA PRO A 134 -0.31 -18.45 8.11
C PRO A 134 -0.63 -18.44 6.60
N ASP A 135 -1.64 -17.67 6.18
CA ASP A 135 -2.16 -17.58 4.82
C ASP A 135 -2.61 -16.17 4.41
N TYR A 136 -2.31 -15.16 5.24
CA TYR A 136 -2.65 -13.76 4.96
C TYR A 136 -1.55 -12.80 5.41
N LEU A 137 -1.53 -11.64 4.77
CA LEU A 137 -0.81 -10.46 5.24
C LEU A 137 -1.82 -9.35 5.53
N LYS A 138 -1.75 -8.76 6.73
CA LYS A 138 -2.58 -7.62 7.12
C LYS A 138 -1.69 -6.43 7.42
N THR A 139 -1.96 -5.31 6.74
CA THR A 139 -1.37 -4.00 7.03
C THR A 139 -2.48 -3.04 7.46
N ALA A 140 -2.43 -2.59 8.70
CA ALA A 140 -3.39 -1.65 9.28
C ALA A 140 -2.73 -0.31 9.54
N ILE A 141 -3.47 0.77 9.37
CA ILE A 141 -3.01 2.14 9.63
C ILE A 141 -3.91 2.80 10.68
N GLU A 142 -3.29 3.51 11.60
CA GLU A 142 -3.94 4.48 12.47
C GLU A 142 -3.33 5.85 12.20
N VAL A 143 -4.19 6.87 12.12
CA VAL A 143 -3.81 8.28 11.90
C VAL A 143 -4.41 9.10 13.02
N GLU A 144 -3.55 9.76 13.80
CA GLU A 144 -3.96 10.69 14.85
C GLU A 144 -3.63 12.12 14.42
N ASN A 145 -4.60 13.02 14.58
CA ASN A 145 -4.35 14.46 14.52
C ASN A 145 -3.84 14.92 15.88
N THR A 146 -2.53 15.14 16.00
CA THR A 146 -1.89 15.57 17.25
C THR A 146 -1.92 17.08 17.46
N SER A 147 -2.52 17.84 16.53
CA SER A 147 -2.68 19.28 16.66
C SER A 147 -3.84 19.65 17.58
N CYS A 148 -3.63 20.63 18.47
CA CYS A 148 -4.70 21.17 19.32
C CYS A 148 -5.58 22.22 18.61
N SER A 149 -5.20 22.69 17.42
CA SER A 149 -5.83 23.86 16.79
C SER A 149 -6.04 23.77 15.28
N LYS A 150 -5.52 22.73 14.61
CA LYS A 150 -5.65 22.54 13.16
C LYS A 150 -6.37 21.25 12.84
N GLU A 151 -7.23 21.30 11.82
CA GLU A 151 -7.81 20.09 11.23
C GLU A 151 -6.78 19.38 10.34
N LEU A 152 -6.76 18.05 10.40
CA LEU A 152 -5.90 17.22 9.56
C LEU A 152 -6.70 16.69 8.37
N LYS A 153 -6.42 17.23 7.18
CA LYS A 153 -6.99 16.78 5.91
C LYS A 153 -5.98 15.92 5.15
N PHE A 154 -6.38 14.71 4.76
CA PHE A 154 -5.48 13.77 4.07
C PHE A 154 -6.23 12.71 3.26
N ASN A 155 -5.48 12.05 2.37
CA ASN A 155 -5.79 10.75 1.79
C ASN A 155 -4.88 9.67 2.40
N TRP A 156 -5.37 8.44 2.43
CA TRP A 156 -4.57 7.25 2.68
C TRP A 156 -4.78 6.23 1.57
N LEU A 157 -3.70 5.61 1.08
CA LEU A 157 -3.78 4.48 0.16
C LEU A 157 -2.59 3.53 0.35
N PHE A 158 -2.87 2.23 0.32
CA PHE A 158 -1.86 1.18 0.17
C PHE A 158 -1.65 0.91 -1.31
N HIS A 159 -0.46 1.23 -1.84
CA HIS A 159 -0.16 1.08 -3.26
C HIS A 159 0.33 -0.34 -3.58
N THR A 160 -0.52 -1.34 -3.36
CA THR A 160 -0.15 -2.76 -3.41
C THR A 160 0.13 -3.24 -4.84
N TYR A 161 1.34 -3.72 -5.09
CA TYR A 161 1.75 -4.38 -6.32
C TYR A 161 1.64 -5.90 -6.17
N PHE A 162 0.55 -6.49 -6.66
CA PHE A 162 0.40 -7.95 -6.69
C PHE A 162 1.29 -8.58 -7.75
N ARG A 163 1.95 -9.69 -7.41
CA ARG A 163 2.68 -10.51 -8.39
C ARG A 163 1.71 -11.43 -9.12
N ILE A 164 1.78 -11.41 -10.44
CA ILE A 164 1.01 -12.28 -11.35
C ILE A 164 1.97 -12.89 -12.37
N GLU A 165 1.54 -13.95 -13.07
CA GLU A 165 2.36 -14.60 -14.09
C GLU A 165 2.32 -13.83 -15.42
N ASP A 166 1.12 -13.52 -15.91
CA ASP A 166 0.88 -12.87 -17.19
C ASP A 166 -0.33 -11.92 -17.09
N ILE A 167 -0.16 -10.68 -17.51
CA ILE A 167 -1.18 -9.63 -17.35
C ILE A 167 -2.35 -9.80 -18.34
N GLU A 168 -2.08 -10.26 -19.57
CA GLU A 168 -3.12 -10.46 -20.59
C GLU A 168 -4.05 -11.65 -20.26
N GLY A 169 -3.53 -12.67 -19.56
CA GLY A 169 -4.32 -13.78 -19.02
C GLY A 169 -5.04 -13.49 -17.69
N THR A 170 -4.77 -12.35 -17.05
CA THR A 170 -5.28 -12.01 -15.73
C THR A 170 -6.62 -11.27 -15.81
N MET A 171 -7.53 -11.59 -14.89
CA MET A 171 -8.77 -10.84 -14.69
C MET A 171 -9.00 -10.47 -13.23
N VAL A 172 -9.61 -9.31 -12.99
CA VAL A 172 -10.04 -8.87 -11.65
C VAL A 172 -11.56 -8.90 -11.58
N SER A 173 -12.09 -9.59 -10.58
CA SER A 173 -13.54 -9.77 -10.40
C SER A 173 -14.08 -9.06 -9.16
N ASN A 174 -15.41 -9.01 -9.04
CA ASN A 174 -16.16 -8.29 -8.01
C ASN A 174 -16.09 -6.76 -8.08
N LEU A 175 -15.71 -6.18 -9.23
CA LEU A 175 -15.79 -4.73 -9.51
C LEU A 175 -16.87 -4.36 -10.54
N ALA A 176 -17.53 -5.35 -11.16
CA ALA A 176 -18.61 -5.13 -12.11
C ALA A 176 -19.75 -4.28 -11.52
N GLY A 177 -20.27 -3.35 -12.33
CA GLY A 177 -21.36 -2.45 -11.97
C GLY A 177 -20.98 -1.31 -11.02
N MET A 178 -19.70 -1.17 -10.68
CA MET A 178 -19.22 -0.10 -9.81
C MET A 178 -18.92 1.18 -10.60
N LYS A 179 -19.11 2.33 -9.95
CA LYS A 179 -18.71 3.62 -10.50
C LYS A 179 -17.20 3.76 -10.41
N VAL A 180 -16.60 4.24 -11.50
CA VAL A 180 -15.16 4.42 -11.64
C VAL A 180 -14.88 5.81 -12.20
N TYR A 181 -13.76 6.41 -11.79
CA TYR A 181 -13.15 7.56 -12.47
C TYR A 181 -11.92 7.08 -13.22
N ASP A 182 -11.90 7.29 -14.52
CA ASP A 182 -10.81 6.90 -15.40
C ASP A 182 -9.80 8.04 -15.50
N GLN A 183 -8.58 7.80 -15.01
CA GLN A 183 -7.55 8.83 -14.97
C GLN A 183 -6.95 9.12 -16.34
N LEU A 184 -7.08 8.23 -17.32
CA LEU A 184 -6.55 8.42 -18.67
C LEU A 184 -7.54 9.24 -19.50
N LEU A 185 -8.81 8.85 -19.46
CA LEU A 185 -9.91 9.51 -20.19
C LEU A 185 -10.43 10.78 -19.50
N LYS A 186 -10.11 10.97 -18.21
CA LYS A 186 -10.55 12.11 -17.37
C LYS A 186 -12.09 12.18 -17.23
N GLU A 187 -12.75 11.04 -17.15
CA GLU A 187 -14.21 10.94 -17.02
C GLU A 187 -14.66 9.87 -16.03
N SER A 188 -15.94 9.87 -15.67
CA SER A 188 -16.54 8.85 -14.82
C SER A 188 -17.60 8.04 -15.55
N TYR A 189 -17.59 6.73 -15.35
CA TYR A 189 -18.59 5.82 -15.87
C TYR A 189 -18.88 4.70 -14.86
N VAL A 190 -19.83 3.83 -15.20
CA VAL A 190 -20.07 2.57 -14.49
C VAL A 190 -19.38 1.47 -15.29
N ASP A 191 -18.54 0.66 -14.63
CA ASP A 191 -17.94 -0.50 -15.30
C ASP A 191 -19.02 -1.52 -15.64
N LYS A 192 -19.24 -1.74 -16.94
CA LYS A 192 -20.27 -2.65 -17.46
C LYS A 192 -19.72 -4.05 -17.74
N HIS A 193 -18.41 -4.25 -17.64
CA HIS A 193 -17.81 -5.54 -17.88
C HIS A 193 -18.07 -6.48 -16.68
N PRO A 194 -18.23 -7.79 -16.92
CA PRO A 194 -18.40 -8.74 -15.82
C PRO A 194 -17.12 -8.93 -14.99
N VAL A 195 -15.97 -8.68 -15.59
CA VAL A 195 -14.63 -8.68 -14.99
C VAL A 195 -13.77 -7.59 -15.64
N VAL A 196 -12.76 -7.12 -14.94
CA VAL A 196 -11.72 -6.24 -15.48
C VAL A 196 -10.64 -7.10 -16.14
N THR A 197 -10.22 -6.74 -17.34
CA THR A 197 -9.14 -7.37 -18.10
C THR A 197 -8.15 -6.29 -18.55
N PHE A 198 -6.94 -6.69 -18.95
CA PHE A 198 -5.86 -5.76 -19.27
C PHE A 198 -5.27 -6.08 -20.65
N ASN A 199 -5.32 -5.12 -21.55
CA ASN A 199 -4.72 -5.18 -22.89
C ASN A 199 -4.11 -3.84 -23.32
N GLU A 200 -4.22 -2.82 -22.47
CA GLU A 200 -3.69 -1.48 -22.63
C GLU A 200 -3.51 -0.83 -21.26
N GLU A 201 -2.79 0.29 -21.25
CA GLU A 201 -2.55 1.06 -20.03
C GLU A 201 -3.87 1.33 -19.31
N THR A 202 -3.93 0.94 -18.03
CA THR A 202 -5.13 1.07 -17.20
C THR A 202 -4.77 1.89 -15.97
N ASP A 203 -5.47 2.99 -15.71
CA ASP A 203 -5.34 3.80 -14.49
C ASP A 203 -6.72 4.32 -14.06
N VAL A 204 -7.41 3.57 -13.21
CA VAL A 204 -8.82 3.82 -12.86
C VAL A 204 -9.08 3.74 -11.37
N ILE A 205 -10.00 4.57 -10.86
CA ILE A 205 -10.36 4.67 -9.44
C ILE A 205 -11.81 4.22 -9.22
N TYR A 206 -12.00 3.00 -8.74
CA TYR A 206 -13.30 2.49 -8.30
C TYR A 206 -13.73 3.12 -6.98
N GLN A 207 -15.01 3.45 -6.86
CA GLN A 207 -15.59 4.16 -5.70
C GLN A 207 -16.58 3.27 -4.94
N ASN A 208 -16.72 3.50 -3.64
CA ASN A 208 -17.73 2.86 -2.76
C ASN A 208 -17.60 1.32 -2.63
N VAL A 209 -16.37 0.80 -2.59
CA VAL A 209 -16.05 -0.60 -2.28
C VAL A 209 -16.19 -0.84 -0.77
N SER A 210 -17.27 -1.52 -0.38
CA SER A 210 -17.53 -1.87 1.02
C SER A 210 -16.58 -2.95 1.55
N PRO A 211 -16.37 -3.06 2.88
CA PRO A 211 -15.59 -4.15 3.49
C PRO A 211 -16.05 -5.57 3.13
N GLU A 212 -17.36 -5.76 2.86
CA GLU A 212 -17.94 -7.05 2.46
C GLU A 212 -17.57 -7.48 1.03
N ARG A 213 -17.05 -6.55 0.21
CA ARG A 213 -16.70 -6.80 -1.20
C ARG A 213 -15.22 -7.18 -1.30
N ALA A 214 -14.96 -8.48 -1.24
CA ALA A 214 -13.62 -9.01 -1.53
C ALA A 214 -13.34 -8.96 -3.04
N ILE A 215 -12.23 -8.32 -3.43
CA ILE A 215 -11.76 -8.30 -4.82
C ILE A 215 -10.88 -9.54 -5.04
N GLN A 216 -11.04 -10.18 -6.19
CA GLN A 216 -10.28 -11.39 -6.54
C GLN A 216 -9.48 -11.15 -7.81
N ILE A 217 -8.19 -11.51 -7.79
CA ILE A 217 -7.34 -11.61 -8.98
C ILE A 217 -7.32 -13.07 -9.40
N VAL A 218 -7.69 -13.34 -10.65
CA VAL A 218 -7.85 -14.68 -11.19
C VAL A 218 -6.98 -14.84 -12.43
N ASP A 219 -6.25 -15.95 -12.50
CA ASP A 219 -5.45 -16.36 -13.66
C ASP A 219 -5.71 -17.85 -13.92
N LYS A 220 -5.91 -18.23 -15.19
CA LYS A 220 -6.22 -19.62 -15.63
C LYS A 220 -7.34 -20.30 -14.82
N GLY A 221 -8.33 -19.52 -14.37
CA GLY A 221 -9.47 -20.00 -13.57
C GLY A 221 -9.16 -20.24 -12.07
N VAL A 222 -7.95 -19.90 -11.61
CA VAL A 222 -7.52 -20.01 -10.21
C VAL A 222 -7.51 -18.63 -9.56
N GLN A 223 -8.13 -18.51 -8.38
CA GLN A 223 -8.04 -17.31 -7.55
C GLN A 223 -6.64 -17.25 -6.92
N ILE A 224 -5.77 -16.40 -7.47
CA ILE A 224 -4.37 -16.27 -7.03
C ILE A 224 -4.19 -15.24 -5.91
N HIS A 225 -5.07 -14.23 -5.84
CA HIS A 225 -5.09 -13.25 -4.75
C HIS A 225 -6.50 -12.85 -4.36
N THR A 226 -6.71 -12.62 -3.06
CA THR A 226 -7.91 -12.00 -2.50
C THR A 226 -7.54 -10.72 -1.76
N LEU A 227 -8.17 -9.59 -2.10
CA LEU A 227 -8.03 -8.33 -1.39
C LEU A 227 -9.31 -8.02 -0.60
N LYS A 228 -9.14 -7.83 0.71
CA LYS A 228 -10.16 -7.27 1.62
C LYS A 228 -9.64 -5.98 2.24
N ARG A 229 -10.54 -5.12 2.70
CA ARG A 229 -10.20 -3.86 3.34
C ARG A 229 -11.23 -3.47 4.39
N TYR A 230 -10.86 -2.52 5.24
CA TYR A 230 -11.76 -1.83 6.15
C TYR A 230 -11.52 -0.33 6.05
N ASN A 231 -12.60 0.45 6.01
CA ASN A 231 -12.56 1.92 5.96
C ASN A 231 -11.73 2.54 4.81
N LEU A 232 -11.59 1.82 3.69
CA LEU A 232 -10.97 2.28 2.45
C LEU A 232 -11.97 2.10 1.29
N PRO A 233 -12.82 3.12 1.03
CA PRO A 233 -13.94 2.99 0.11
C PRO A 233 -13.51 2.97 -1.36
N ASP A 234 -12.30 3.41 -1.68
CA ASP A 234 -11.82 3.48 -3.06
C ASP A 234 -10.85 2.34 -3.39
N THR A 235 -10.74 2.01 -4.67
CA THR A 235 -9.73 1.08 -5.18
C THR A 235 -9.15 1.60 -6.47
N VAL A 236 -7.85 1.85 -6.48
CA VAL A 236 -7.13 2.14 -7.71
C VAL A 236 -6.73 0.83 -8.36
N VAL A 237 -7.07 0.67 -9.63
CA VAL A 237 -6.56 -0.41 -10.48
C VAL A 237 -5.62 0.26 -11.49
N LEU A 238 -4.34 -0.05 -11.35
CA LEU A 238 -3.27 0.52 -12.17
C LEU A 238 -2.43 -0.61 -12.73
N GLU A 239 -2.26 -0.65 -14.05
CA GLU A 239 -1.25 -1.47 -14.69
C GLU A 239 0.08 -0.69 -14.68
N SER A 240 1.07 -1.21 -13.96
CA SER A 240 2.41 -0.61 -13.95
C SER A 240 3.27 -1.30 -15.01
N VAL A 241 3.57 -0.61 -16.09
CA VAL A 241 4.58 -1.06 -17.07
C VAL A 241 5.93 -1.18 -16.35
N GLY A 242 6.58 -2.35 -16.46
CA GLY A 242 7.88 -2.69 -15.85
C GLY A 242 9.05 -1.94 -16.47
#